data_AF-A0A3B8K0M1-F1
#
_entry.id   AF-A0A3B8K0M1-F1
#
_cell.length_a   1.000
_cell.length_b   1.000
_cell.length_c   1.000
_cell.angle_alpha   90.00
_cell.angle_beta   90.00
_cell.angle_gamma   90.00
#
_symmetry.space_group_name_H-M   'P 1'
#
loop_
_entity.id
_entity.type
_entity.pdbx_description
1 polymer ?
#
loop_
_entity_poly.entity_id
_entity_poly.type
_entity_poly.pdbx_seq_one_letter_code
_entity_poly.pdbx_strand_id
1 'polypeptide(L)'
;MTLRGLLAPVRIDVFGPLAIDLESQGISNQGIETILAHWIGVSGQMMAIIVALVLGLGTIIYALKDKGFRASGDNILAGVTIGVLVVGAWYATGVIGNDDFEPVPVEALTFIAPTGNTVNYLMTWTGAEINFGIAVVLGMILGSFLYAVFSGNFRVEAFANRADMRNHLVAGVLMGFGGVLSFGCTIGQGVSGMSTLALGSLVALLSIMLGSALTMKIQYYMLDDGFWSSLRQSLADLRLFPAPK
;
A
#
# COMPACT_ATOMS: atom_id res chain seq x y z
N MET A 1 -6.41 3.28 14.25
CA MET A 1 -5.21 4.10 14.57
C MET A 1 -5.36 5.50 13.98
N THR A 2 -5.21 6.55 14.78
CA THR A 2 -5.15 7.92 14.27
C THR A 2 -3.72 8.23 13.79
N LEU A 3 -3.52 8.35 12.48
CA LEU A 3 -2.22 8.72 11.93
C LEU A 3 -1.90 10.17 12.35
N ARG A 4 -0.77 10.38 13.00
CA ARG A 4 -0.28 11.68 13.52
C ARG A 4 0.70 12.30 12.52
N GLY A 5 0.87 13.61 12.54
CA GLY A 5 1.89 14.28 11.73
C GLY A 5 1.63 15.76 11.49
N LEU A 6 2.63 16.44 10.92
CA LEU A 6 2.59 17.87 10.61
C LEU A 6 1.44 18.25 9.66
N LEU A 7 1.10 17.36 8.73
CA LEU A 7 0.01 17.53 7.76
C LEU A 7 -1.34 16.99 8.25
N ALA A 8 -1.45 16.60 9.53
CA ALA A 8 -2.69 16.11 10.10
C ALA A 8 -3.84 17.14 10.07
N PRO A 9 -3.62 18.45 10.33
CA PRO A 9 -4.68 19.45 10.21
C PRO A 9 -5.23 19.52 8.78
N VAL A 10 -4.35 19.53 7.78
CA VAL A 10 -4.76 19.52 6.36
C VAL A 10 -5.59 18.26 6.05
N ARG A 11 -5.16 17.08 6.51
CA ARG A 11 -5.94 15.86 6.34
C ARG A 11 -7.32 15.97 6.98
N ILE A 12 -7.39 16.38 8.24
CA ILE A 12 -8.64 16.38 9.01
C ILE A 12 -9.59 17.46 8.51
N ASP A 13 -9.11 18.68 8.29
CA ASP A 13 -9.95 19.84 8.00
C ASP A 13 -10.35 19.91 6.53
N VAL A 14 -9.48 19.46 5.61
CA VAL A 14 -9.74 19.52 4.16
C VAL A 14 -10.33 18.21 3.64
N PHE A 15 -9.76 17.07 4.03
CA PHE A 15 -10.17 15.77 3.52
C PHE A 15 -11.14 15.02 4.44
N GLY A 16 -11.18 15.35 5.74
CA GLY A 16 -12.15 14.78 6.68
C GLY A 16 -13.61 15.02 6.27
N PRO A 17 -14.00 16.22 5.83
CA PRO A 17 -15.36 16.46 5.33
C PRO A 17 -15.72 15.68 4.06
N LEU A 18 -14.72 15.20 3.31
CA LEU A 18 -14.90 14.38 2.11
C LEU A 18 -14.96 12.88 2.44
N ALA A 19 -14.70 12.49 3.70
CA ALA A 19 -14.80 11.10 4.13
C ALA A 19 -16.27 10.69 4.23
N ILE A 20 -16.64 9.65 3.49
CA ILE A 20 -17.99 9.08 3.56
C ILE A 20 -18.04 8.16 4.77
N ASP A 21 -18.84 8.53 5.76
CA ASP A 21 -19.10 7.69 6.93
C ASP A 21 -20.14 6.61 6.59
N LEU A 22 -19.65 5.41 6.29
CA LEU A 22 -20.48 4.24 5.96
C LEU A 22 -21.18 3.65 7.20
N GLU A 23 -20.67 3.93 8.41
CA GLU A 23 -21.27 3.47 9.66
C GLU A 23 -22.61 4.19 9.90
N SER A 24 -22.66 5.48 9.56
CA SER A 24 -23.91 6.27 9.56
C SER A 24 -25.00 5.75 8.59
N GLN A 25 -24.63 4.89 7.64
CA GLN A 25 -25.53 4.28 6.66
C GLN A 25 -25.89 2.82 6.98
N GLY A 26 -25.53 2.31 8.16
CA GLY A 26 -25.89 0.96 8.62
C GLY A 26 -25.07 -0.17 7.99
N ILE A 27 -23.95 0.14 7.32
CA ILE A 27 -23.02 -0.85 6.78
C ILE A 27 -21.96 -1.12 7.85
N SER A 28 -21.94 -2.34 8.39
CA SER A 28 -21.10 -2.72 9.54
C SER A 28 -19.60 -2.83 9.23
N ASN A 29 -19.22 -3.05 7.98
CA ASN A 29 -17.82 -3.01 7.55
C ASN A 29 -17.72 -2.59 6.06
N GLN A 30 -16.54 -2.16 5.61
CA GLN A 30 -16.31 -1.77 4.21
C GLN A 30 -16.00 -2.97 3.29
N GLY A 31 -16.39 -4.17 3.68
CA GLY A 31 -16.14 -5.39 2.93
C GLY A 31 -16.97 -5.45 1.65
N ILE A 32 -16.35 -5.80 0.53
CA ILE A 32 -17.09 -6.07 -0.72
C ILE A 32 -18.11 -7.19 -0.49
N GLU A 33 -17.77 -8.16 0.35
CA GLU A 33 -18.60 -9.29 0.74
C GLU A 33 -19.85 -8.90 1.53
N THR A 34 -19.77 -7.95 2.46
CA THR A 34 -20.94 -7.56 3.27
C THR A 34 -21.88 -6.68 2.48
N ILE A 35 -21.33 -5.78 1.65
CA ILE A 35 -22.11 -4.98 0.70
C ILE A 35 -22.86 -5.96 -0.22
N LEU A 36 -22.17 -6.87 -0.89
CA LEU A 36 -22.84 -7.83 -1.78
C LEU A 36 -23.82 -8.75 -1.04
N ALA A 37 -23.52 -9.19 0.18
CA ALA A 37 -24.43 -10.01 0.98
C ALA A 37 -25.75 -9.27 1.28
N HIS A 38 -25.67 -7.97 1.60
CA HIS A 38 -26.83 -7.14 1.86
C HIS A 38 -27.74 -7.00 0.62
N TRP A 39 -27.15 -6.83 -0.56
CA TRP A 39 -27.91 -6.69 -1.81
C TRP A 39 -28.54 -8.00 -2.31
N ILE A 40 -27.89 -9.14 -2.08
CA ILE A 40 -28.34 -10.46 -2.57
C ILE A 40 -29.20 -11.19 -1.53
N GLY A 41 -29.15 -10.80 -0.26
CA GLY A 41 -29.94 -11.41 0.82
C GLY A 41 -29.39 -12.77 1.28
N VAL A 42 -28.08 -12.99 1.17
CA VAL A 42 -27.39 -14.24 1.54
C VAL A 42 -26.63 -14.04 2.86
N SER A 43 -26.33 -15.13 3.57
CA SER A 43 -25.50 -15.06 4.78
C SER A 43 -24.12 -14.44 4.49
N GLY A 44 -23.67 -13.54 5.36
CA GLY A 44 -22.40 -12.82 5.17
C GLY A 44 -21.18 -13.75 5.06
N GLN A 45 -21.18 -14.86 5.79
CA GLN A 45 -20.09 -15.85 5.74
C GLN A 45 -20.01 -16.58 4.39
N MET A 46 -21.16 -16.94 3.81
CA MET A 46 -21.19 -17.56 2.49
C MET A 46 -20.70 -16.59 1.42
N MET A 47 -21.12 -15.32 1.49
CA MET A 47 -20.66 -14.29 0.56
C MET A 47 -19.16 -14.02 0.71
N ALA A 48 -18.63 -14.00 1.94
CA ALA A 48 -17.20 -13.85 2.19
C ALA A 48 -16.37 -14.93 1.48
N ILE A 49 -16.79 -16.20 1.60
CA ILE A 49 -16.12 -17.32 0.93
C ILE A 49 -16.21 -17.18 -0.59
N ILE A 50 -17.38 -16.82 -1.12
CA ILE A 50 -17.58 -16.65 -2.58
C ILE A 50 -16.67 -15.53 -3.11
N VAL A 51 -16.67 -14.36 -2.47
CA VAL A 51 -15.86 -13.22 -2.90
C VAL A 51 -14.37 -13.52 -2.76
N ALA A 52 -13.96 -14.16 -1.66
CA ALA A 52 -12.57 -14.61 -1.47
C ALA A 52 -12.13 -15.58 -2.57
N LEU A 53 -12.96 -16.57 -2.92
CA LEU A 53 -12.65 -17.52 -3.98
C LEU A 53 -12.61 -16.84 -5.35
N VAL A 54 -13.59 -16.00 -5.67
CA VAL A 54 -13.67 -15.34 -6.98
C VAL A 54 -12.52 -14.35 -7.17
N LEU A 55 -12.26 -13.47 -6.20
CA LEU A 55 -11.18 -12.48 -6.29
C LEU A 55 -9.80 -13.12 -6.11
N GLY A 56 -9.66 -14.03 -5.13
CA GLY A 56 -8.42 -14.75 -4.86
C GLY A 56 -8.01 -15.67 -6.02
N LEU A 57 -8.89 -16.55 -6.48
CA LEU A 57 -8.59 -17.39 -7.66
C LEU A 57 -8.48 -16.54 -8.91
N GLY A 58 -9.30 -15.49 -9.07
CA GLY A 58 -9.23 -14.59 -10.22
C GLY A 58 -7.86 -13.93 -10.35
N THR A 59 -7.31 -13.42 -9.25
CA THR A 59 -5.96 -12.81 -9.23
C THR A 59 -4.84 -13.84 -9.43
N ILE A 60 -4.97 -15.05 -8.87
CA ILE A 60 -4.03 -16.14 -9.11
C ILE A 60 -4.03 -16.56 -10.58
N ILE A 61 -5.22 -16.77 -11.17
CA ILE A 61 -5.37 -17.13 -12.59
C ILE A 61 -4.81 -16.02 -13.47
N TYR A 62 -5.07 -14.75 -13.13
CA TYR A 62 -4.50 -13.61 -13.84
C TYR A 62 -2.97 -13.64 -13.82
N ALA A 63 -2.36 -13.85 -12.65
CA ALA A 63 -0.90 -13.95 -12.52
C ALA A 63 -0.33 -15.14 -13.31
N LEU A 64 -0.97 -16.31 -13.23
CA LEU A 64 -0.53 -17.53 -13.94
C LEU A 64 -0.82 -17.48 -15.45
N LYS A 65 -1.69 -16.60 -15.93
CA LYS A 65 -1.94 -16.43 -17.37
C LYS A 65 -0.70 -15.87 -18.05
N ASP A 66 0.04 -14.99 -17.38
CA ASP A 66 1.26 -14.42 -17.92
C ASP A 66 2.36 -15.47 -18.10
N LYS A 67 3.01 -15.46 -19.27
CA LYS A 67 4.08 -16.41 -19.60
C LYS A 67 5.40 -16.02 -18.92
N GLY A 68 5.66 -14.73 -18.76
CA GLY A 68 6.87 -14.21 -18.11
C GLY A 68 6.90 -14.55 -16.63
N PHE A 69 5.77 -14.38 -15.94
CA PHE A 69 5.60 -14.74 -14.53
C PHE A 69 5.86 -16.23 -14.30
N ARG A 70 5.28 -17.10 -15.12
CA ARG A 70 5.49 -18.56 -15.01
C ARG A 70 6.91 -19.01 -15.30
N ALA A 71 7.63 -18.30 -16.15
CA ALA A 71 9.01 -18.61 -16.48
C ALA A 71 10.02 -18.09 -15.42
N SER A 72 9.62 -17.09 -14.61
CA SER A 72 10.47 -16.48 -13.59
C SER A 72 10.24 -17.12 -12.22
N GLY A 73 11.16 -17.99 -11.82
CA GLY A 73 11.17 -18.58 -10.48
C GLY A 73 11.24 -17.52 -9.37
N ASP A 74 11.99 -16.44 -9.60
CA ASP A 74 12.15 -15.34 -8.64
C ASP A 74 10.83 -14.61 -8.35
N ASN A 75 10.04 -14.32 -9.39
CA ASN A 75 8.74 -13.66 -9.22
C ASN A 75 7.75 -14.53 -8.45
N ILE A 76 7.73 -15.84 -8.71
CA ILE A 76 6.89 -16.79 -7.99
C ILE A 76 7.34 -16.88 -6.53
N LEU A 77 8.65 -17.04 -6.30
CA LEU A 77 9.22 -17.12 -4.96
C LEU A 77 8.91 -15.85 -4.15
N ALA A 78 9.08 -14.67 -4.75
CA ALA A 78 8.76 -13.39 -4.12
C ALA A 78 7.27 -13.29 -3.77
N GLY A 79 6.38 -13.64 -4.70
CA GLY A 79 4.93 -13.60 -4.50
C GLY A 79 4.47 -14.53 -3.37
N VAL A 80 4.94 -15.78 -3.38
CA VAL A 80 4.64 -16.76 -2.31
C VAL A 80 5.19 -16.29 -0.97
N THR A 81 6.44 -15.81 -0.94
CA THR A 81 7.08 -15.32 0.30
C THR A 81 6.30 -14.15 0.90
N ILE A 82 5.95 -13.14 0.10
CA ILE A 82 5.15 -11.99 0.57
C ILE A 82 3.79 -12.47 1.08
N GLY A 83 3.11 -13.37 0.35
CA GLY A 83 1.82 -13.93 0.77
C GLY A 83 1.89 -14.63 2.12
N VAL A 84 2.90 -15.51 2.31
CA VAL A 84 3.14 -16.20 3.59
C VAL A 84 3.45 -15.21 4.70
N LEU A 85 4.25 -14.17 4.44
CA LEU A 85 4.57 -13.16 5.45
C LEU A 85 3.34 -12.34 5.87
N VAL A 86 2.42 -12.02 4.94
CA VAL A 86 1.17 -11.33 5.29
C VAL A 86 0.26 -12.21 6.14
N VAL A 87 0.10 -13.48 5.79
CA VAL A 87 -0.66 -14.45 6.61
C VAL A 87 0.01 -14.62 7.98
N GLY A 88 1.34 -14.73 8.01
CA GLY A 88 2.12 -14.81 9.24
C GLY A 88 1.96 -13.56 10.11
N ALA A 89 1.89 -12.36 9.52
CA ALA A 89 1.64 -11.12 10.24
C ALA A 89 0.26 -11.13 10.91
N TRP A 90 -0.81 -11.45 10.16
CA TRP A 90 -2.15 -11.58 10.73
C TRP A 90 -2.22 -12.60 11.87
N TYR A 91 -1.54 -13.74 11.71
CA TYR A 91 -1.46 -14.76 12.76
C TYR A 91 -0.68 -14.28 13.99
N ALA A 92 0.47 -13.63 13.77
CA ALA A 92 1.30 -13.12 14.85
C ALA A 92 0.57 -12.04 15.67
N THR A 93 -0.06 -11.06 15.03
CA THR A 93 -0.75 -9.99 15.76
C THR A 93 -2.14 -10.41 16.26
N GLY A 94 -2.84 -11.25 15.50
CA GLY A 94 -4.24 -11.60 15.78
C GLY A 94 -4.44 -12.85 16.63
N VAL A 95 -3.45 -13.75 16.71
CA VAL A 95 -3.53 -14.99 17.50
C VAL A 95 -2.48 -14.98 18.61
N ILE A 96 -1.21 -14.77 18.27
CA ILE A 96 -0.12 -14.78 19.27
C ILE A 96 -0.17 -13.52 20.14
N GLY A 97 -0.39 -12.36 19.53
CA GLY A 97 -0.48 -11.07 20.20
C GLY A 97 -1.86 -10.76 20.79
N ASN A 98 -2.83 -11.68 20.68
CA ASN A 98 -4.15 -11.54 21.26
C ASN A 98 -4.12 -11.99 22.73
N ASP A 99 -3.48 -11.19 23.56
CA ASP A 99 -3.41 -11.36 25.01
C ASP A 99 -4.66 -10.76 25.70
N ASP A 100 -5.18 -11.45 26.71
CA ASP A 100 -6.40 -11.04 27.42
C ASP A 100 -6.24 -9.75 28.26
N PHE A 101 -5.01 -9.41 28.64
CA PHE A 101 -4.70 -8.27 29.50
C PHE A 101 -4.10 -7.09 28.72
N GLU A 102 -3.29 -7.37 27.71
CA GLU A 102 -2.68 -6.34 26.85
C GLU A 102 -2.69 -6.72 25.36
N PRO A 103 -3.87 -6.66 24.71
CA PRO A 103 -4.00 -7.09 23.31
C PRO A 103 -3.24 -6.16 22.37
N VAL A 104 -2.37 -6.76 21.55
CA VAL A 104 -1.67 -6.06 20.49
C VAL A 104 -2.68 -5.67 19.39
N PRO A 105 -2.60 -4.45 18.81
CA PRO A 105 -3.45 -4.09 17.68
C PRO A 105 -3.25 -5.08 16.52
N VAL A 106 -4.36 -5.59 15.97
CA VAL A 106 -4.32 -6.47 14.81
C VAL A 106 -3.84 -5.67 13.60
N GLU A 107 -2.63 -5.96 13.13
CA GLU A 107 -2.01 -5.28 12.01
C GLU A 107 -1.24 -6.27 11.11
N ALA A 108 -1.34 -6.07 9.80
CA ALA A 108 -0.52 -6.79 8.84
C ALA A 108 0.60 -5.90 8.28
N LEU A 109 1.35 -6.44 7.32
CA LEU A 109 2.48 -5.73 6.71
C LEU A 109 2.02 -4.42 6.06
N THR A 110 2.60 -3.32 6.51
CA THR A 110 2.45 -1.98 5.95
C THR A 110 3.67 -1.15 6.32
N PHE A 111 3.98 -0.12 5.54
CA PHE A 111 5.22 0.64 5.70
C PHE A 111 5.00 2.13 5.95
N ILE A 112 3.77 2.66 5.79
CA ILE A 112 3.53 4.10 5.97
C ILE A 112 3.58 4.48 7.45
N ALA A 113 2.64 3.97 8.25
CA ALA A 113 2.59 4.31 9.68
C ALA A 113 3.84 3.81 10.44
N PRO A 114 4.30 2.56 10.21
CA PRO A 114 5.46 2.05 10.93
C PRO A 114 6.76 2.80 10.67
N THR A 115 6.97 3.34 9.47
CA THR A 115 8.17 4.15 9.19
C THR A 115 8.15 5.43 10.03
N GLY A 116 7.02 6.11 10.12
CA GLY A 116 6.85 7.28 10.99
C GLY A 116 7.03 6.93 12.47
N ASN A 117 6.47 5.80 12.91
CA ASN A 117 6.63 5.29 14.27
C ASN A 117 8.09 4.93 14.58
N THR A 118 8.83 4.40 13.62
CA THR A 118 10.26 4.07 13.77
C THR A 118 11.09 5.33 13.99
N VAL A 119 10.82 6.40 13.22
CA VAL A 119 11.48 7.69 13.43
C VAL A 119 11.15 8.26 14.81
N ASN A 120 9.88 8.18 15.23
CA ASN A 120 9.47 8.64 16.55
C ASN A 120 10.13 7.83 17.69
N TYR A 121 10.19 6.51 17.54
CA TYR A 121 10.88 5.61 18.46
C TYR A 121 12.35 5.95 18.61
N LEU A 122 13.06 6.22 17.50
CA LEU A 122 14.46 6.65 17.57
C LEU A 122 14.65 7.99 18.29
N MET A 123 13.68 8.91 18.18
CA MET A 123 13.70 10.19 18.90
C MET A 123 13.37 10.05 20.40
N THR A 124 12.60 9.02 20.78
CA THR A 124 12.07 8.82 22.13
C THR A 124 12.55 7.52 22.78
N TRP A 125 13.70 7.01 22.32
CA TRP A 125 14.24 5.66 22.59
C TRP A 125 14.14 5.18 24.05
N THR A 126 14.25 6.08 25.03
CA THR A 126 14.21 5.75 26.46
C THR A 126 12.80 5.56 27.04
N GLY A 127 11.74 5.89 26.29
CA GLY A 127 10.36 5.87 26.77
C GLY A 127 9.34 5.30 25.78
N ALA A 128 9.81 4.72 24.68
CA ALA A 128 8.96 4.08 23.69
C ALA A 128 9.33 2.60 23.55
N GLU A 129 8.34 1.76 23.25
CA GLU A 129 8.52 0.32 23.01
C GLU A 129 8.47 0.01 21.51
N ILE A 130 9.11 -1.09 21.12
CA ILE A 130 9.07 -1.59 19.75
C ILE A 130 7.75 -2.30 19.52
N ASN A 131 6.91 -1.75 18.65
CA ASN A 131 5.73 -2.46 18.14
C ASN A 131 6.07 -3.33 16.92
N PHE A 132 5.13 -4.19 16.54
CA PHE A 132 5.28 -5.11 15.42
C PHE A 132 5.65 -4.37 14.12
N GLY A 133 4.97 -3.28 13.78
CA GLY A 133 5.34 -2.44 12.64
C GLY A 133 6.79 -1.95 12.64
N ILE A 134 7.31 -1.44 13.77
CA ILE A 134 8.70 -0.98 13.89
C ILE A 134 9.66 -2.16 13.67
N ALA A 135 9.37 -3.32 14.27
CA ALA A 135 10.16 -4.53 14.07
C ALA A 135 10.20 -4.95 12.60
N VAL A 136 9.08 -4.87 11.87
CA VAL A 136 9.00 -5.15 10.43
C VAL A 136 9.84 -4.17 9.62
N VAL A 137 9.80 -2.86 9.92
CA VAL A 137 10.61 -1.86 9.20
C VAL A 137 12.10 -2.09 9.41
N LEU A 138 12.53 -2.30 10.66
CA LEU A 138 13.93 -2.58 10.98
C LEU A 138 14.37 -3.91 10.36
N GLY A 139 13.52 -4.94 10.42
CA GLY A 139 13.75 -6.24 9.79
C GLY A 139 13.91 -6.15 8.26
N MET A 140 13.08 -5.33 7.59
CA MET A 140 13.21 -5.06 6.15
C MET A 140 14.56 -4.41 5.83
N ILE A 141 14.97 -3.39 6.58
CA ILE A 141 16.24 -2.67 6.37
C ILE A 141 17.43 -3.62 6.57
N LEU A 142 17.43 -4.38 7.66
CA LEU A 142 18.50 -5.35 7.94
C LEU A 142 18.51 -6.48 6.92
N GLY A 143 17.35 -7.01 6.55
CA GLY A 143 17.22 -8.09 5.57
C GLY A 143 17.70 -7.68 4.18
N SER A 144 17.30 -6.49 3.70
CA SER A 144 17.76 -5.99 2.40
C SER A 144 19.25 -5.69 2.39
N PHE A 145 19.80 -5.19 3.50
CA PHE A 145 21.24 -4.98 3.66
C PHE A 145 22.03 -6.29 3.62
N LEU A 146 21.62 -7.30 4.39
CA LEU A 146 22.27 -8.61 4.40
C LEU A 146 22.22 -9.25 3.01
N TYR A 147 21.06 -9.19 2.35
CA TYR A 147 20.91 -9.70 0.99
C TYR A 147 21.84 -8.99 -0.01
N ALA A 148 21.95 -7.66 0.05
CA ALA A 148 22.83 -6.88 -0.83
C ALA A 148 24.32 -7.24 -0.61
N VAL A 149 24.74 -7.44 0.64
CA VAL A 149 26.12 -7.81 0.98
C VAL A 149 26.43 -9.24 0.50
N PHE A 150 25.55 -10.21 0.79
CA PHE A 150 25.79 -11.60 0.41
C PHE A 150 25.69 -11.85 -1.10
N SER A 151 24.85 -11.08 -1.81
CA SER A 151 24.78 -11.15 -3.28
C SER A 151 25.94 -10.42 -3.97
N GLY A 152 26.83 -9.75 -3.23
CA GLY A 152 27.94 -8.98 -3.79
C GLY A 152 27.54 -7.71 -4.54
N ASN A 153 26.26 -7.29 -4.42
CA ASN A 153 25.70 -6.13 -5.09
C ASN A 153 25.67 -4.87 -4.21
N PHE A 154 26.25 -4.94 -3.01
CA PHE A 154 26.30 -3.79 -2.12
C PHE A 154 27.11 -2.64 -2.73
N ARG A 155 26.44 -1.52 -2.98
CA ARG A 155 27.02 -0.29 -3.51
C ARG A 155 26.45 0.89 -2.75
N VAL A 156 27.31 1.85 -2.43
CA VAL A 156 26.88 3.13 -1.84
C VAL A 156 26.65 4.11 -2.99
N GLU A 157 25.40 4.50 -3.18
CA GLU A 157 24.98 5.43 -4.21
C GLU A 157 24.54 6.76 -3.59
N ALA A 158 24.75 7.85 -4.34
CA ALA A 158 24.34 9.19 -3.96
C ALA A 158 23.61 9.85 -5.15
N PHE A 159 22.91 10.96 -4.90
CA PHE A 159 22.17 11.68 -5.93
C PHE A 159 23.08 12.17 -7.05
N ALA A 160 22.64 12.01 -8.29
CA ALA A 160 23.45 12.34 -9.46
C ALA A 160 23.60 13.86 -9.66
N ASN A 161 22.57 14.62 -9.31
CA ASN A 161 22.58 16.09 -9.42
C ASN A 161 21.57 16.74 -8.46
N ARG A 162 21.58 18.07 -8.39
CA ARG A 162 20.67 18.84 -7.50
C ARG A 162 19.20 18.64 -7.85
N ALA A 163 18.87 18.51 -9.13
CA ALA A 163 17.49 18.30 -9.57
C ALA A 163 16.98 16.91 -9.14
N ASP A 164 17.84 15.91 -9.24
CA ASP A 164 17.60 14.53 -8.82
C ASP A 164 17.32 14.45 -7.31
N MET A 165 18.16 15.07 -6.49
CA MET A 165 17.93 15.19 -5.03
C MET A 165 16.60 15.89 -4.72
N ARG A 166 16.30 17.01 -5.39
CA ARG A 166 15.04 17.74 -5.20
C ARG A 166 13.84 16.87 -5.54
N ASN A 167 13.89 16.16 -6.66
CA ASN A 167 12.80 15.30 -7.11
C ASN A 167 12.55 14.16 -6.13
N HIS A 168 13.61 13.52 -5.61
CA HIS A 168 13.49 12.48 -4.57
C HIS A 168 12.88 13.00 -3.27
N LEU A 169 13.29 14.18 -2.80
CA LEU A 169 12.72 14.80 -1.60
C LEU A 169 11.24 15.12 -1.77
N VAL A 170 10.87 15.75 -2.89
CA VAL A 170 9.46 16.07 -3.20
C VAL A 170 8.64 14.79 -3.33
N ALA A 171 9.15 13.77 -4.02
CA ALA A 171 8.49 12.49 -4.16
C ALA A 171 8.28 11.80 -2.79
N GLY A 172 9.29 11.83 -1.91
CA GLY A 172 9.18 11.27 -0.56
C GLY A 172 8.09 11.94 0.29
N VAL A 173 7.97 13.27 0.22
CA VAL A 173 6.90 14.02 0.89
C VAL A 173 5.53 13.65 0.31
N LEU A 174 5.40 13.58 -1.01
CA LEU A 174 4.15 13.20 -1.68
C LEU A 174 3.75 11.74 -1.37
N MET A 175 4.69 10.80 -1.34
CA MET A 175 4.44 9.41 -0.97
C MET A 175 4.02 9.27 0.49
N GLY A 176 4.67 10.01 1.40
CA GLY A 176 4.30 10.00 2.82
C GLY A 176 2.90 10.57 3.05
N PHE A 177 2.60 11.74 2.46
CA PHE A 177 1.29 12.36 2.57
C PHE A 177 0.19 11.51 1.89
N GLY A 178 0.43 11.07 0.66
CA GLY A 178 -0.49 10.21 -0.09
C GLY A 178 -0.74 8.88 0.61
N GLY A 179 0.30 8.25 1.16
CA GLY A 179 0.17 7.01 1.93
C GLY A 179 -0.65 7.16 3.20
N VAL A 180 -0.58 8.34 3.85
CA VAL A 180 -1.43 8.65 5.02
C VAL A 180 -2.89 8.86 4.59
N LEU A 181 -3.13 9.51 3.44
CA LEU A 181 -4.47 9.71 2.89
C LEU A 181 -5.12 8.40 2.44
N SER A 182 -4.36 7.50 1.83
CA SER A 182 -4.85 6.17 1.42
C SER A 182 -4.82 5.13 2.55
N PHE A 183 -4.45 5.53 3.78
CA PHE A 183 -4.27 4.64 4.92
C PHE A 183 -3.34 3.43 4.63
N GLY A 184 -2.36 3.59 3.74
CA GLY A 184 -1.38 2.56 3.45
C GLY A 184 -0.66 2.72 2.12
N CYS A 185 0.31 1.84 1.90
CA CYS A 185 1.10 1.74 0.66
C CYS A 185 0.61 0.59 -0.23
N THR A 186 1.34 0.29 -1.30
CA THR A 186 1.05 -0.86 -2.18
C THR A 186 1.01 -2.20 -1.44
N ILE A 187 1.90 -2.43 -0.46
CA ILE A 187 1.84 -3.63 0.38
C ILE A 187 0.68 -3.54 1.38
N GLY A 188 0.52 -2.39 2.03
CA GLY A 188 -0.51 -2.18 3.06
C GLY A 188 -1.94 -2.27 2.53
N GLN A 189 -2.27 -1.58 1.44
CA GLN A 189 -3.62 -1.62 0.85
C GLN A 189 -3.72 -2.68 -0.25
N GLY A 190 -2.67 -2.89 -1.05
CA GLY A 190 -2.74 -3.80 -2.19
C GLY A 190 -2.62 -5.27 -1.85
N VAL A 191 -1.92 -5.63 -0.76
CA VAL A 191 -1.78 -7.04 -0.34
C VAL A 191 -2.53 -7.25 0.97
N SER A 192 -2.14 -6.55 2.04
CA SER A 192 -2.74 -6.72 3.36
C SER A 192 -4.22 -6.29 3.38
N GLY A 193 -4.55 -5.11 2.86
CA GLY A 193 -5.93 -4.61 2.78
C GLY A 193 -6.80 -5.42 1.81
N MET A 194 -6.31 -5.76 0.62
CA MET A 194 -7.04 -6.64 -0.29
C MET A 194 -7.31 -8.04 0.29
N SER A 195 -6.46 -8.54 1.19
CA SER A 195 -6.70 -9.81 1.88
C SER A 195 -7.93 -9.80 2.81
N THR A 196 -8.38 -8.61 3.24
CA THR A 196 -9.61 -8.43 4.02
C THR A 196 -10.83 -8.12 3.16
N LEU A 197 -10.69 -8.13 1.83
CA LEU A 197 -11.74 -7.84 0.85
C LEU A 197 -12.38 -6.44 0.99
N ALA A 198 -11.66 -5.50 1.62
CA ALA A 198 -12.15 -4.14 1.80
C ALA A 198 -12.24 -3.37 0.47
N LEU A 199 -13.40 -2.77 0.20
CA LEU A 199 -13.62 -1.93 -0.97
C LEU A 199 -12.69 -0.72 -0.98
N GLY A 200 -12.43 -0.13 0.19
CA GLY A 200 -11.48 0.98 0.34
C GLY A 200 -10.07 0.61 -0.13
N SER A 201 -9.62 -0.62 0.14
CA SER A 201 -8.32 -1.12 -0.31
C SER A 201 -8.25 -1.28 -1.83
N LEU A 202 -9.32 -1.74 -2.47
CA LEU A 202 -9.39 -1.83 -3.93
C LEU A 202 -9.31 -0.44 -4.57
N VAL A 203 -10.09 0.52 -4.06
CA VAL A 203 -10.08 1.91 -4.57
C VAL A 203 -8.71 2.55 -4.37
N ALA A 204 -8.10 2.37 -3.20
CA ALA A 204 -6.75 2.86 -2.92
C ALA A 204 -5.71 2.23 -3.87
N LEU A 205 -5.76 0.91 -4.07
CA LEU A 205 -4.84 0.21 -4.97
C LEU A 205 -4.95 0.71 -6.41
N LEU A 206 -6.17 0.82 -6.93
CA LEU A 206 -6.41 1.33 -8.28
C LEU A 206 -5.93 2.77 -8.44
N SER A 207 -6.15 3.60 -7.41
CA SER A 207 -5.69 4.99 -7.39
C SER A 207 -4.16 5.09 -7.38
N ILE A 208 -3.48 4.22 -6.63
CA ILE A 208 -2.02 4.12 -6.62
C ILE A 208 -1.50 3.68 -7.99
N MET A 209 -2.13 2.68 -8.62
CA MET A 209 -1.76 2.20 -9.96
C MET A 209 -1.96 3.27 -11.04
N LEU A 210 -3.08 4.00 -11.01
CA LEU A 210 -3.34 5.10 -11.93
C LEU A 210 -2.35 6.24 -11.73
N GLY A 211 -2.06 6.61 -10.48
CA GLY A 211 -1.07 7.62 -10.14
C GLY A 211 0.32 7.26 -10.64
N SER A 212 0.78 6.03 -10.41
CA SER A 212 2.09 5.57 -10.87
C SER A 212 2.17 5.50 -12.40
N ALA A 213 1.15 4.98 -13.07
CA ALA A 213 1.09 4.93 -14.53
C ALA A 213 1.13 6.32 -15.16
N LEU A 214 0.38 7.27 -14.58
CA LEU A 214 0.38 8.66 -15.03
C LEU A 214 1.76 9.31 -14.80
N THR A 215 2.36 9.16 -13.62
CA THR A 215 3.69 9.74 -13.33
C THR A 215 4.77 9.18 -14.25
N MET A 216 4.78 7.87 -14.53
CA MET A 216 5.74 7.27 -15.46
C MET A 216 5.62 7.88 -16.87
N LYS A 217 4.38 8.07 -17.37
CA LYS A 217 4.15 8.70 -18.68
C LYS A 217 4.56 10.17 -18.70
N ILE A 218 4.25 10.92 -17.64
CA ILE A 218 4.65 12.32 -17.55
C ILE A 218 6.18 12.44 -17.59
N GLN A 219 6.90 11.62 -16.82
CA GLN A 219 8.36 11.63 -16.81
C GLN A 219 8.94 11.24 -18.17
N TYR A 220 8.30 10.32 -18.88
CA TYR A 220 8.71 9.93 -20.23
C TYR A 220 8.56 11.08 -21.23
N TYR A 221 7.41 11.75 -21.29
CA TYR A 221 7.21 12.88 -22.20
C TYR A 221 7.99 14.14 -21.81
N MET A 222 8.31 14.32 -20.53
CA MET A 222 9.16 15.41 -20.05
C MET A 222 10.62 15.34 -20.55
N LEU A 223 11.02 14.23 -21.19
CA LEU A 223 12.31 14.14 -21.88
C LEU A 223 12.35 15.04 -23.12
N ASP A 224 11.21 15.22 -23.79
CA ASP A 224 11.11 15.95 -25.06
C ASP A 224 10.38 17.30 -24.91
N ASP A 225 9.45 17.41 -23.95
CA ASP A 225 8.47 18.48 -23.85
C ASP A 225 8.39 19.13 -22.45
N GLY A 226 7.68 20.27 -22.33
CA GLY A 226 7.36 20.90 -21.05
C GLY A 226 6.38 20.09 -20.18
N PHE A 227 6.29 20.41 -18.88
CA PHE A 227 5.41 19.69 -17.93
C PHE A 227 3.93 19.68 -18.35
N TRP A 228 3.39 20.82 -18.78
CA TRP A 228 1.97 20.94 -19.11
C TRP A 228 1.58 20.20 -20.40
N SER A 229 2.45 20.18 -21.41
CA SER A 229 2.25 19.38 -22.62
C SER A 229 2.37 17.89 -22.30
N SER A 230 3.38 17.51 -21.52
CA SER A 230 3.58 16.13 -21.06
C SER A 230 2.40 15.58 -20.27
N LEU A 231 1.81 16.40 -19.38
CA LEU A 231 0.60 16.03 -18.62
C LEU A 231 -0.59 15.78 -19.55
N ARG A 232 -0.81 16.67 -20.53
CA ARG A 232 -1.92 16.54 -21.48
C ARG A 232 -1.76 15.32 -22.39
N GLN A 233 -0.54 15.07 -22.87
CA GLN A 233 -0.22 13.89 -23.68
C GLN A 233 -0.41 12.60 -22.86
N SER A 234 0.06 12.57 -21.62
CA SER A 234 -0.11 11.43 -20.72
C SER A 234 -1.59 11.11 -20.45
N LEU A 235 -2.41 12.15 -20.24
CA LEU A 235 -3.85 11.99 -20.04
C LEU A 235 -4.58 11.55 -21.31
N ALA A 236 -4.15 12.03 -22.48
CA ALA A 236 -4.67 11.57 -23.77
C ALA A 236 -4.32 10.10 -24.04
N ASP A 237 -3.10 9.67 -23.72
CA ASP A 237 -2.64 8.29 -23.90
C ASP A 237 -3.37 7.31 -22.96
N LEU A 238 -3.68 7.75 -21.74
CA LEU A 238 -4.56 7.02 -20.81
C LEU A 238 -6.05 7.07 -21.20
N ARG A 239 -6.41 7.67 -22.35
CA ARG A 239 -7.78 7.86 -22.85
C ARG A 239 -8.69 8.62 -21.89
N LEU A 240 -8.12 9.45 -21.02
CA LEU A 240 -8.86 10.30 -20.08
C LEU A 240 -9.20 11.67 -20.69
N PHE A 241 -8.45 12.11 -21.71
CA PHE A 241 -8.67 13.36 -22.44
C PHE A 241 -8.68 13.14 -23.96
N PRO A 242 -9.35 14.01 -24.74
CA PRO A 242 -9.24 13.99 -26.19
C PRO A 242 -7.79 14.26 -26.62
N ALA A 243 -7.32 13.46 -27.58
CA ALA A 243 -5.97 13.58 -28.12
C ALA A 243 -5.69 15.01 -28.62
N PRO A 244 -4.50 15.58 -28.33
CA PRO A 244 -4.10 16.84 -28.93
C PRO A 244 -4.09 16.68 -30.46
N LYS A 245 -4.69 17.66 -31.16
CA LYS A 245 -4.62 17.77 -32.62
C LYS A 245 -3.24 18.22 -33.06
#